data_AF-A0A520E557-F1
#
_entry.id   AF-A0A520E557-F1
#
_cell.length_a   1.000
_cell.length_b   1.000
_cell.length_c   1.000
_cell.angle_alpha   90.00
_cell.angle_beta   90.00
_cell.angle_gamma   90.00
#
_symmetry.space_group_name_H-M   'P 1'
#
loop_
_entity.id
_entity.type
_entity.pdbx_description
1 polymer ?
#
loop_
_entity_poly.entity_id
_entity_poly.type
_entity_poly.pdbx_seq_one_letter_code
_entity_poly.pdbx_strand_id
1 'polypeptide(L)' 'MNIIITGASSGIGFETALELTLDSKNKVVCIARSADKLRKLLDIARQINPDCTLLPVEFD' A
#
# COMPACT_ATOMS: atom_id res chain seq x y z
N MET A 1 -6.08 11.27 -4.55
CA MET A 1 -6.45 10.61 -5.84
C MET A 1 -6.68 9.12 -5.62
N ASN A 2 -7.29 8.40 -6.57
CA ASN A 2 -7.34 6.92 -6.54
C ASN A 2 -6.15 6.36 -7.33
N ILE A 3 -5.33 5.52 -6.72
CA ILE A 3 -4.08 5.03 -7.28
C ILE A 3 -4.04 3.51 -7.11
N ILE A 4 -3.65 2.79 -8.17
CA ILE A 4 -3.47 1.33 -8.13
C ILE A 4 -2.00 1.03 -8.36
N ILE A 5 -1.41 0.22 -7.47
CA ILE A 5 -0.03 -0.24 -7.57
C ILE A 5 -0.04 -1.76 -7.61
N THR A 6 0.40 -2.33 -8.73
CA THR A 6 0.67 -3.76 -8.87
C THR A 6 2.11 -4.06 -8.45
N GLY A 7 2.36 -5.25 -7.91
CA GLY A 7 3.69 -5.61 -7.42
C GLY A 7 4.08 -4.86 -6.14
N ALA A 8 3.09 -4.45 -5.34
CA ALA A 8 3.29 -3.65 -4.14
C ALA A 8 3.91 -4.42 -2.94
N SER A 9 4.15 -5.72 -3.08
CA SER A 9 4.64 -6.56 -1.98
C SER A 9 6.11 -6.36 -1.62
N SER A 10 6.90 -5.69 -2.46
CA SER A 10 8.34 -5.47 -2.22
C SER A 10 8.95 -4.47 -3.20
N GLY A 11 10.14 -3.98 -2.89
CA GLY A 11 10.93 -3.15 -3.80
C GLY A 11 10.25 -1.82 -4.12
N ILE A 12 10.33 -1.40 -5.38
CA ILE A 12 9.85 -0.08 -5.81
C ILE A 12 8.35 0.10 -5.56
N GLY A 13 7.52 -0.91 -5.85
CA GLY A 13 6.08 -0.83 -5.62
C GLY A 13 5.72 -0.66 -4.15
N PHE A 14 6.51 -1.27 -3.26
CA PHE A 14 6.33 -1.15 -1.81
C PHE A 14 6.65 0.28 -1.33
N GLU A 15 7.84 0.80 -1.67
CA GLU A 15 8.23 2.17 -1.28
C GLU A 15 7.32 3.22 -1.92
N THR A 16 6.92 3.02 -3.17
CA THR A 16 5.99 3.92 -3.88
C THR A 16 4.62 3.96 -3.18
N ALA A 17 4.13 2.82 -2.71
CA ALA A 17 2.88 2.79 -1.95
C ALA A 17 2.98 3.58 -0.63
N LEU A 18 4.09 3.41 0.10
CA LEU A 18 4.32 4.15 1.35
C LEU A 18 4.38 5.66 1.11
N GLU A 19 5.15 6.10 0.12
CA GLU A 19 5.27 7.53 -0.23
C GLU A 19 3.91 8.14 -0.58
N LEU A 20 3.13 7.45 -1.42
CA LEU A 20 1.81 7.93 -1.82
C LEU A 20 0.79 7.95 -0.67
N THR A 21 0.98 7.12 0.36
CA THR A 21 0.14 7.14 1.57
C THR A 21 0.46 8.27 2.54
N LEU A 22 1.56 9.03 2.35
CA LEU A 22 1.85 10.20 3.18
C LEU A 22 0.82 11.32 2.99
N ASP A 23 0.20 11.40 1.81
CA ASP A 23 -0.96 12.28 1.58
C ASP A 23 -2.26 11.51 1.86
N SER A 24 -2.93 11.82 2.98
CA SER A 24 -4.19 11.16 3.38
C SER A 24 -5.35 11.38 2.39
N LYS A 25 -5.21 12.28 1.39
CA LYS A 25 -6.19 12.42 0.29
C LYS A 25 -6.03 11.33 -0.78
N ASN A 26 -4.95 10.56 -0.73
CA ASN A 26 -4.73 9.43 -1.62
C ASN A 26 -5.40 8.17 -1.08
N LYS A 27 -6.03 7.45 -2.01
CA LYS A 27 -6.56 6.11 -1.82
C LYS A 27 -5.72 5.17 -2.67
N VAL A 28 -4.88 4.38 -2.02
CA VAL A 28 -3.88 3.54 -2.68
C VAL A 28 -4.32 2.08 -2.59
N VAL A 29 -4.59 1.45 -3.73
CA VAL A 29 -4.88 0.02 -3.83
C VAL A 29 -3.60 -0.72 -4.18
N CYS A 30 -3.16 -1.60 -3.29
CA CYS A 30 -1.92 -2.35 -3.43
C CYS A 30 -2.21 -3.80 -3.78
N ILE A 31 -1.78 -4.24 -4.95
CA ILE A 31 -2.05 -5.57 -5.50
C ILE A 31 -0.77 -6.39 -5.57
N ALA A 32 -0.78 -7.60 -5.01
CA ALA A 32 0.30 -8.57 -5.13
C ALA A 32 -0.17 -9.99 -4.77
N ARG A 33 0.64 -11.00 -5.09
CA ARG A 33 0.36 -12.42 -4.81
C ARG A 33 0.49 -12.84 -3.33
N SER A 34 1.05 -11.99 -2.48
CA SER A 34 1.36 -12.36 -1.09
C SER A 34 0.59 -11.47 -0.13
N ALA A 35 -0.51 -12.00 0.43
CA ALA A 35 -1.28 -11.31 1.47
C ALA A 35 -0.42 -10.87 2.66
N ASP A 36 0.50 -11.71 3.13
CA ASP A 36 1.33 -11.40 4.29
C ASP A 36 2.20 -10.14 4.07
N LYS A 37 2.79 -10.02 2.89
CA LYS A 37 3.61 -8.85 2.53
C LYS A 37 2.76 -7.58 2.38
N LEU A 38 1.56 -7.69 1.80
CA LEU A 38 0.63 -6.57 1.70
C LEU A 38 0.10 -6.12 3.07
N ARG A 39 -0.09 -7.07 4.00
CA ARG A 39 -0.50 -6.74 5.38
C ARG A 39 0.60 -6.00 6.13
N LYS A 40 1.85 -6.44 5.97
CA LYS A 40 3.01 -5.72 6.49
C LYS A 40 3.11 -4.29 5.92
N LEU A 41 2.86 -4.11 4.62
CA LEU A 41 2.81 -2.79 3.99
C LEU A 41 1.74 -1.90 4.65
N LEU A 42 0.53 -2.43 4.84
CA LEU A 42 -0.56 -1.70 5.49
C LEU A 42 -0.22 -1.30 6.94
N ASP A 43 0.36 -2.21 7.71
CA ASP A 43 0.72 -1.95 9.11
C ASP A 43 1.77 -0.83 9.20
N ILE A 44 2.79 -0.85 8.32
CA ILE A 44 3.81 0.20 8.25
C ILE A 44 3.19 1.53 7.80
N ALA A 45 2.34 1.52 6.76
CA ALA A 45 1.69 2.73 6.27
C ALA A 45 0.86 3.41 7.38
N ARG A 46 0.15 2.63 8.19
CA ARG A 46 -0.64 3.13 9.33
C ARG A 46 0.20 3.62 10.51
N GLN A 47 1.38 3.02 10.74
CA GLN A 47 2.32 3.52 11.74
C GLN A 47 2.89 4.89 11.35
N ILE A 48 3.12 5.12 10.06
CA ILE A 48 3.66 6.39 9.54
C ILE A 48 2.56 7.45 9.43
N ASN A 49 1.41 7.08 8.86
CA ASN A 49 0.25 7.94 8.70
C ASN A 49 -1.02 7.18 9.11
N PRO A 50 -1.53 7.37 10.34
CA PRO A 50 -2.73 6.70 10.83
C PRO A 50 -3.98 6.95 9.99
N ASP A 51 -4.04 8.09 9.29
CA ASP A 51 -5.18 8.51 8.48
C ASP A 51 -5.07 8.08 7.01
N CYS A 52 -4.02 7.33 6.63
CA CYS A 52 -3.87 6.88 5.25
C CYS A 52 -4.97 5.90 4.82
N THR A 53 -5.34 5.96 3.54
CA THR A 53 -6.24 4.98 2.92
C THR A 53 -5.45 4.05 2.01
N LEU A 54 -4.99 2.92 2.56
CA LEU A 54 -4.37 1.84 1.81
C LEU A 54 -5.25 0.59 1.82
N LEU A 55 -5.53 0.05 0.64
CA LEU A 55 -6.34 -1.16 0.44
C LEU A 55 -5.44 -2.28 -0.07
N PRO A 56 -5.07 -3.27 0.78
CA PRO A 56 -4.33 -4.44 0.33
C PRO A 56 -5.28 -5.41 -0.39
N VAL A 57 -4.93 -5.82 -1.60
CA VAL A 57 -5.68 -6.78 -2.40
C VAL A 57 -4.72 -7.89 -2.84
N GLU A 58 -4.90 -9.07 -2.26
CA GLU A 58 -4.23 -10.26 -2.78
C GLU A 58 -4.86 -10.67 -4.11
N PHE A 59 -4.02 -10.95 -5.10
CA PHE A 59 -4.45 -11.41 -6.41
C PHE A 59 -3.39 -12.38 -6.99
N ASP A 60 -3.84 -13.58 -7.35
CA ASP A 60 -3.07 -14.64 -8.00
C ASP A 60 -3.65 -14.94 -9.39
#